data_AF-A0A158A5S6-F1
#
_entry.id   AF-A0A158A5S6-F1
#
_cell.length_a   1.000
_cell.length_b   1.000
_cell.length_c   1.000
_cell.angle_alpha   90.00
_cell.angle_beta   90.00
_cell.angle_gamma   90.00
#
_symmetry.space_group_name_H-M   'P 1'
#
loop_
_entity.id
_entity.type
_entity.pdbx_description
1 polymer ?
#
loop_
_entity_poly.entity_id
_entity_poly.type
_entity_poly.pdbx_seq_one_letter_code
_entity_poly.pdbx_strand_id
1 'polypeptide(L)'
;MQQIQLPPLVEGEIYVGVIGDKNGDFHHVILLPGDNDAATWQAQVEWAKSIGGDLPTRVEQAMLWANHRDQFQKRAYWSNTSDDDPDYAGWAWCQTFAYGDQTYDEQYSEFRARAVRRLSI
;
A
#
# COMPACT_ATOMS: atom_id res chain seq x y z
N MET A 1 3.04 13.30 -27.39
CA MET A 1 2.37 12.64 -26.24
C MET A 1 2.54 13.55 -25.04
N GLN A 2 1.46 13.87 -24.32
CA GLN A 2 1.55 14.62 -23.07
C GLN A 2 2.06 13.66 -21.99
N GLN A 3 3.14 14.02 -21.30
CA GLN A 3 3.66 13.25 -20.17
C GLN A 3 3.14 13.86 -18.87
N ILE A 4 2.79 13.01 -17.91
CA ILE A 4 2.47 13.44 -16.55
C ILE A 4 3.75 13.96 -15.90
N GLN A 5 3.70 15.15 -15.30
CA GLN A 5 4.82 15.69 -14.54
C GLN A 5 4.95 14.92 -13.22
N LEU A 6 6.14 14.40 -12.94
CA LEU A 6 6.41 13.68 -11.70
C LEU A 6 6.55 14.67 -10.53
N PRO A 7 6.03 14.33 -9.34
CA PRO A 7 6.24 15.12 -8.14
C PRO A 7 7.70 15.02 -7.67
N PRO A 8 8.20 15.99 -6.90
CA PRO A 8 9.50 15.86 -6.25
C PRO A 8 9.51 14.65 -5.31
N LEU A 9 10.61 13.91 -5.35
CA LEU A 9 10.90 12.79 -4.46
C LEU A 9 11.98 13.21 -3.47
N VAL A 10 11.87 12.73 -2.23
CA VAL A 10 12.98 12.80 -1.26
C VAL A 10 13.82 11.53 -1.31
N GLU A 11 14.96 11.54 -0.63
CA GLU A 11 15.90 10.40 -0.63
C GLU A 11 15.22 9.10 -0.18
N GLY A 12 15.39 8.04 -0.96
CA GLY A 12 14.83 6.71 -0.70
C GLY A 12 13.38 6.51 -1.14
N GLU A 13 12.68 7.56 -1.60
CA GLU A 13 11.35 7.40 -2.17
C GLU A 13 11.39 6.83 -3.59
N ILE A 14 10.37 6.03 -3.89
CA ILE A 14 10.20 5.41 -5.21
C ILE A 14 8.86 5.84 -5.77
N TYR A 15 8.88 6.45 -6.95
CA TYR A 15 7.66 6.75 -7.68
C TYR A 15 7.01 5.46 -8.21
N VAL A 16 5.76 5.22 -7.85
CA VAL A 16 5.02 4.00 -8.22
C VAL A 16 4.17 4.24 -9.48
N GLY A 17 3.47 5.37 -9.54
CA GLY A 17 2.60 5.69 -10.68
C GLY A 17 1.50 6.67 -10.34
N VAL A 18 0.53 6.78 -11.24
CA VAL A 18 -0.72 7.54 -11.05
C VAL A 18 -1.89 6.57 -11.05
N ILE A 19 -2.83 6.78 -10.14
CA ILE A 19 -4.13 6.10 -10.12
C ILE A 19 -5.21 7.15 -10.35
N GLY A 20 -6.17 6.82 -11.22
CA GLY A 20 -7.38 7.60 -11.43
C GLY A 20 -8.60 6.91 -10.81
N ASP A 21 -9.62 7.68 -10.46
CA ASP A 21 -10.89 7.16 -9.98
C ASP A 21 -12.04 7.37 -10.99
N LYS A 22 -13.25 6.92 -10.61
CA LYS A 22 -14.46 7.02 -11.45
C LYS A 22 -14.93 8.47 -11.69
N ASN A 23 -14.49 9.42 -10.87
CA ASN A 23 -14.84 10.83 -11.00
C ASN A 23 -13.86 11.55 -11.93
N GLY A 24 -12.76 10.89 -12.32
CA GLY A 24 -11.69 11.46 -13.12
C GLY A 24 -10.65 12.19 -12.26
N ASP A 25 -10.68 12.01 -10.94
CA ASP A 25 -9.64 12.53 -10.05
C ASP A 25 -8.42 11.60 -10.11
N PHE A 26 -7.23 12.19 -10.09
CA PHE A 26 -5.97 11.45 -10.16
C PHE A 26 -5.07 11.78 -8.97
N HIS A 27 -4.27 10.81 -8.56
CA HIS A 27 -3.19 11.04 -7.60
C HIS A 27 -1.95 10.23 -7.95
N HIS A 28 -0.79 10.81 -7.65
CA HIS A 28 0.47 10.12 -7.62
C HIS A 28 0.55 9.20 -6.40
N VAL A 29 1.20 8.05 -6.57
CA VAL A 29 1.53 7.10 -5.52
C VAL A 29 3.05 7.03 -5.41
N ILE A 30 3.56 7.23 -4.20
CA ILE A 30 4.99 7.26 -3.91
C ILE A 30 5.24 6.33 -2.74
N LEU A 31 6.09 5.32 -2.94
CA LEU A 31 6.51 4.38 -1.92
C LEU A 31 7.57 5.05 -1.03
N LEU A 32 7.30 5.08 0.27
CA LEU A 32 8.22 5.61 1.27
C LEU A 32 9.36 4.61 1.56
N PRO A 33 10.54 5.10 1.97
CA PRO A 33 11.64 4.24 2.37
C PRO A 33 11.30 3.42 3.62
N GLY A 34 11.90 2.25 3.73
CA GLY A 34 11.75 1.35 4.89
C GLY A 34 10.53 0.45 4.82
N ASP A 35 10.51 -0.54 5.72
CA ASP A 35 9.40 -1.45 5.97
C ASP A 35 9.22 -1.65 7.48
N ASN A 36 8.09 -2.23 7.88
CA ASN A 36 7.88 -2.69 9.25
C ASN A 36 7.81 -4.20 9.30
N ASP A 37 8.30 -4.77 10.40
CA ASP A 37 8.12 -6.18 10.69
C ASP A 37 6.64 -6.54 10.88
N ALA A 38 6.35 -7.83 10.91
CA ALA A 38 4.99 -8.33 11.00
C ALA A 38 4.32 -7.84 12.31
N ALA A 39 3.12 -7.29 12.19
CA ALA A 39 2.32 -6.80 13.30
C ALA A 39 0.84 -6.76 12.91
N THR A 40 -0.02 -6.51 13.89
CA THR A 40 -1.47 -6.37 13.70
C THR A 40 -1.80 -5.24 12.74
N TRP A 41 -2.95 -5.33 12.06
CA TRP A 41 -3.36 -4.34 11.06
C TRP A 41 -3.39 -2.91 11.64
N GLN A 42 -3.97 -2.75 12.83
CA GLN A 42 -4.04 -1.46 13.51
C GLN A 42 -2.64 -0.89 13.81
N ALA A 43 -1.72 -1.71 14.31
CA ALA A 43 -0.34 -1.29 14.57
C ALA A 43 0.38 -0.85 13.28
N GLN A 44 0.03 -1.47 12.14
CA GLN A 44 0.63 -1.17 10.85
C GLN A 44 0.08 0.11 10.23
N VAL A 45 -1.23 0.37 10.39
CA VAL A 45 -1.84 1.66 10.05
C VAL A 45 -1.20 2.79 10.87
N GLU A 46 -0.99 2.59 12.17
CA GLU A 46 -0.35 3.56 13.05
C GLU A 46 1.11 3.81 12.67
N TRP A 47 1.87 2.73 12.40
CA TRP A 47 3.24 2.84 11.92
C TRP A 47 3.33 3.64 10.61
N ALA A 48 2.50 3.33 9.62
CA ALA A 48 2.52 4.03 8.33
C ALA A 48 2.24 5.53 8.50
N LYS A 49 1.27 5.89 9.34
CA LYS A 49 0.97 7.28 9.69
C LYS A 49 2.14 7.96 10.41
N SER A 50 2.84 7.25 11.29
CA SER A 50 3.96 7.80 12.05
C SER A 50 5.13 8.27 11.16
N ILE A 51 5.28 7.68 9.98
CA ILE A 51 6.29 8.07 8.98
C ILE A 51 5.71 8.96 7.86
N GLY A 52 4.52 9.53 8.07
CA GLY A 52 3.88 10.47 7.13
C GLY A 52 3.23 9.81 5.92
N GLY A 53 2.96 8.50 5.98
CA GLY A 53 2.30 7.77 4.92
C GLY A 53 1.02 7.07 5.36
N ASP A 54 0.59 6.13 4.54
CA ASP A 54 -0.52 5.22 4.75
C ASP A 54 -0.16 3.85 4.19
N LEU A 55 -0.84 2.79 4.63
CA LEU A 55 -0.68 1.50 3.97
C LEU A 55 -1.14 1.62 2.50
N PRO A 56 -0.54 0.87 1.56
CA PRO A 56 -1.00 0.88 0.19
C PRO A 56 -2.42 0.29 0.12
N THR A 57 -3.25 0.81 -0.79
CA THR A 57 -4.52 0.19 -1.14
C THR A 57 -4.28 -1.11 -1.89
N ARG A 58 -5.32 -1.93 -2.06
CA ARG A 58 -5.26 -3.14 -2.89
C ARG A 58 -4.76 -2.86 -4.31
N VAL A 59 -5.22 -1.79 -4.95
CA VAL A 59 -4.78 -1.45 -6.32
C VAL A 59 -3.31 -1.06 -6.33
N GLU A 60 -2.87 -0.29 -5.33
CA GLU A 60 -1.46 0.10 -5.20
C GLU A 60 -0.56 -1.10 -4.91
N GLN A 61 -1.00 -2.04 -4.06
CA GLN A 61 -0.26 -3.28 -3.81
C GLN A 61 -0.09 -4.10 -5.09
N ALA A 62 -1.11 -4.17 -5.95
CA ALA A 62 -1.01 -4.85 -7.23
C ALA A 62 0.04 -4.18 -8.14
N MET A 63 0.06 -2.84 -8.20
CA MET A 63 1.08 -2.09 -8.94
C MET A 63 2.50 -2.29 -8.37
N LEU A 64 2.62 -2.27 -7.03
CA LEU A 64 3.88 -2.51 -6.32
C LEU A 64 4.41 -3.91 -6.59
N TRP A 65 3.55 -4.93 -6.62
CA TRP A 65 3.96 -6.28 -6.96
C TRP A 65 4.34 -6.43 -8.43
N ALA A 66 3.63 -5.77 -9.34
CA ALA A 66 3.92 -5.87 -10.77
C ALA A 66 5.26 -5.21 -11.14
N ASN A 67 5.56 -4.04 -10.55
CA ASN A 67 6.63 -3.17 -11.04
C ASN A 67 7.77 -2.94 -10.04
N HIS A 68 7.55 -3.23 -8.75
CA HIS A 68 8.49 -2.90 -7.67
C HIS A 68 8.70 -4.09 -6.72
N ARG A 69 8.51 -5.33 -7.20
CA ARG A 69 8.57 -6.54 -6.36
C ARG A 69 9.92 -6.74 -5.68
N ASP A 70 10.99 -6.23 -6.29
CA ASP A 70 12.35 -6.21 -5.76
C ASP A 70 12.48 -5.40 -4.46
N GLN A 71 11.53 -4.52 -4.18
CA GLN A 71 11.47 -3.72 -2.95
C GLN A 71 10.82 -4.46 -1.77
N PHE A 72 10.33 -5.69 -1.98
CA PHE A 72 9.55 -6.43 -1.00
C PHE A 72 10.17 -7.79 -0.70
N GLN A 73 9.98 -8.25 0.55
CA GLN A 73 10.20 -9.65 0.88
C GLN A 73 9.07 -10.51 0.30
N LYS A 74 9.33 -11.79 0.02
CA LYS A 74 8.31 -12.77 -0.40
C LYS A 74 7.40 -13.17 0.77
N ARG A 75 6.70 -12.19 1.35
CA ARG A 75 5.83 -12.26 2.54
C ARG A 75 4.52 -11.54 2.26
N ALA A 76 3.54 -11.70 3.17
CA ALA A 76 2.31 -10.95 3.16
C ALA A 76 2.50 -9.54 3.73
N TYR A 77 1.82 -8.56 3.12
CA TYR A 77 1.79 -7.17 3.55
C TYR A 77 0.35 -6.68 3.66
N TRP A 78 0.03 -5.97 4.73
CA TRP A 78 -1.28 -5.37 4.94
C TRP A 78 -1.60 -4.27 3.91
N SER A 79 -2.86 -4.23 3.48
CA SER A 79 -3.47 -3.11 2.75
C SER A 79 -4.12 -2.14 3.76
N ASN A 80 -4.36 -0.88 3.37
CA ASN A 80 -5.21 0.02 4.17
C ASN A 80 -6.71 -0.29 4.09
N THR A 81 -7.10 -1.33 3.35
CA THR A 81 -8.49 -1.69 3.08
C THR A 81 -8.99 -2.70 4.11
N SER A 82 -9.89 -2.29 5.00
CA SER A 82 -10.66 -3.22 5.83
C SER A 82 -11.74 -3.94 5.00
N ASP A 83 -12.26 -5.06 5.49
CA ASP A 83 -13.45 -5.66 4.89
C ASP A 83 -14.68 -4.76 5.13
N ASP A 84 -15.58 -4.67 4.15
CA ASP A 84 -16.80 -3.85 4.19
C ASP A 84 -18.06 -4.68 4.48
N ASP A 85 -17.95 -6.00 4.51
CA ASP A 85 -19.02 -6.90 4.95
C ASP A 85 -19.11 -6.89 6.50
N PRO A 86 -20.29 -6.58 7.07
CA PRO A 86 -20.51 -6.61 8.51
C PRO A 86 -20.16 -7.94 9.19
N ASP A 87 -20.32 -9.07 8.51
CA ASP A 87 -19.98 -10.40 9.04
C ASP A 87 -18.47 -10.60 9.19
N TYR A 88 -17.67 -9.78 8.48
CA TYR A 88 -16.20 -9.75 8.54
C TYR A 88 -15.68 -8.47 9.18
N ALA A 89 -16.48 -7.83 10.03
CA ALA A 89 -16.01 -6.75 10.88
C ALA A 89 -14.76 -7.20 11.67
N GLY A 90 -13.66 -6.46 11.53
CA GLY A 90 -12.38 -6.83 12.12
C GLY A 90 -11.46 -7.63 11.20
N TRP A 91 -11.78 -7.75 9.90
CA TRP A 91 -10.87 -8.27 8.88
C TRP A 91 -10.27 -7.13 8.05
N ALA A 92 -9.12 -7.39 7.43
CA ALA A 92 -8.50 -6.48 6.49
C ALA A 92 -7.83 -7.24 5.34
N TRP A 93 -7.68 -6.55 4.22
CA TRP A 93 -7.04 -7.11 3.04
C TRP A 93 -5.51 -7.08 3.17
N CYS A 94 -4.86 -8.07 2.57
CA CYS A 94 -3.43 -8.14 2.44
C CYS A 94 -3.05 -8.74 1.07
N GLN A 95 -1.79 -8.57 0.68
CA GLN A 95 -1.25 -9.16 -0.54
C GLN A 95 0.06 -9.88 -0.23
N THR A 96 0.22 -11.09 -0.78
CA THR A 96 1.52 -11.76 -0.73
C THR A 96 2.40 -11.32 -1.88
N PHE A 97 3.61 -10.88 -1.54
CA PHE A 97 4.62 -10.54 -2.53
C PHE A 97 5.38 -11.77 -3.06
N ALA A 98 5.03 -12.98 -2.62
CA ALA A 98 5.53 -14.22 -3.21
C ALA A 98 4.88 -14.51 -4.58
N TYR A 99 3.56 -14.47 -4.67
CA TYR A 99 2.80 -14.87 -5.88
C TYR A 99 1.84 -13.80 -6.39
N GLY A 100 1.57 -12.74 -5.63
CA GLY A 100 0.76 -11.60 -6.05
C GLY A 100 -0.72 -11.72 -5.73
N ASP A 101 -1.18 -12.81 -5.13
CA ASP A 101 -2.56 -12.97 -4.70
C ASP A 101 -2.91 -12.02 -3.54
N GLN A 102 -4.15 -11.53 -3.59
CA GLN A 102 -4.79 -10.76 -2.53
C GLN A 102 -5.77 -11.64 -1.78
N THR A 103 -5.71 -11.55 -0.46
CA THR A 103 -6.63 -12.20 0.46
C THR A 103 -7.01 -11.23 1.57
N TYR A 104 -7.86 -11.65 2.49
CA TYR A 104 -8.17 -10.95 3.71
C TYR A 104 -7.94 -11.88 4.90
N ASP A 105 -7.63 -11.30 6.04
CA ASP A 105 -7.38 -12.00 7.31
C ASP A 105 -7.86 -11.14 8.48
N GLU A 106 -7.98 -11.74 9.66
CA GLU A 106 -8.38 -11.06 10.88
C GLU A 106 -7.32 -10.00 11.26
N GLN A 107 -7.75 -8.83 11.71
CA GLN A 107 -6.87 -7.68 11.95
C GLN A 107 -5.83 -7.93 13.07
N TYR A 108 -5.99 -8.97 13.88
CA TYR A 108 -5.00 -9.39 14.86
C TYR A 108 -3.91 -10.32 14.29
N SER A 109 -4.07 -10.82 13.06
CA SER A 109 -3.01 -11.52 12.35
C SER A 109 -1.81 -10.59 12.14
N GLU A 110 -0.63 -11.15 11.92
CA GLU A 110 0.60 -10.38 11.80
C GLU A 110 1.18 -10.45 10.39
N PHE A 111 1.08 -9.35 9.65
CA PHE A 111 1.71 -9.18 8.35
C PHE A 111 2.58 -7.92 8.33
N ARG A 112 3.53 -7.86 7.39
CA ARG A 112 4.46 -6.74 7.24
C ARG A 112 3.74 -5.49 6.73
N ALA A 113 4.42 -4.35 6.77
CA ALA A 113 3.92 -3.13 6.15
C ALA A 113 4.98 -2.42 5.31
N ARG A 114 4.50 -1.76 4.26
CA ARG A 114 5.15 -0.63 3.59
C ARG A 114 4.21 0.56 3.70
N ALA A 115 4.73 1.76 3.52
CA ALA A 115 3.90 2.95 3.49
C ALA A 115 4.04 3.66 2.14
N VAL A 116 2.95 4.28 1.71
CA VAL A 116 2.91 5.19 0.56
C VAL A 116 2.43 6.56 1.01
N ARG A 117 2.85 7.60 0.29
CA ARG A 117 2.17 8.89 0.31
C ARG A 117 1.53 9.16 -1.03
N ARG A 118 0.43 9.92 -1.01
CA ARG A 118 -0.37 10.25 -2.19
C ARG A 118 -0.38 11.76 -2.42
N LEU A 119 -0.29 12.17 -3.68
CA LEU A 119 -0.38 13.58 -4.06
C LEU A 119 -1.40 13.73 -5.18
N SER A 120 -2.48 14.49 -4.94
CA SER A 120 -3.49 14.79 -5.96
C SER A 120 -2.89 15.59 -7.13
N ILE A 121 -3.48 15.42 -8.31
CA ILE A 121 -3.12 16.08 -9.58
C ILE A 121 -4.18 17.12 -9.95
#